data_AF-A0A3S4VD10-F1
#
_entry.id   AF-A0A3S4VD10-F1
#
_cell.length_a   1.000
_cell.length_b   1.000
_cell.length_c   1.000
_cell.angle_alpha   90.00
_cell.angle_beta   90.00
_cell.angle_gamma   90.00
#
_symmetry.space_group_name_H-M   'P 1'
#
loop_
_entity.id
_entity.type
_entity.pdbx_description
1 polymer ?
#
loop_
_entity_poly.entity_id
_entity_poly.type
_entity_poly.pdbx_seq_one_letter_code
_entity_poly.pdbx_strand_id
1 'polypeptide(L)'
;MANSPVMNVEVLRYNPESDQEPHLSTYQVPYDNQTSLLDALGYIKDKLEPSLSYRWSCRMAICGSCGMMVNNKPKLACKTFYVITAVICVLNHWQTSRLNVIW
;
A
#
# COMPACT_ATOMS: atom_id res chain seq x y z
N MET A 1 28.02 10.52 -3.36
CA MET A 1 27.04 9.69 -4.08
C MET A 1 26.19 9.03 -3.01
N ALA A 2 25.01 9.60 -2.70
CA ALA A 2 24.18 9.11 -1.61
C ALA A 2 23.51 7.81 -2.07
N ASN A 3 23.91 6.69 -1.47
CA ASN A 3 23.23 5.41 -1.66
C ASN A 3 21.93 5.47 -0.85
N SER A 4 20.88 6.06 -1.40
CA SER A 4 19.57 6.10 -0.74
C SER A 4 19.10 4.67 -0.51
N PRO A 5 18.77 4.28 0.72
CA PRO A 5 18.34 2.92 0.98
C PRO A 5 17.00 2.68 0.25
N VAL A 6 16.92 1.53 -0.43
CA VAL A 6 15.74 1.12 -1.18
C VAL A 6 14.98 0.05 -0.41
N MET A 7 13.66 0.12 -0.41
CA MET A 7 12.78 -0.89 0.17
C MET A 7 11.95 -1.57 -0.91
N ASN A 8 11.73 -2.87 -0.75
CA ASN A 8 10.86 -3.64 -1.62
C ASN A 8 9.43 -3.60 -1.06
N VAL A 9 8.51 -3.08 -1.86
CA VAL A 9 7.09 -2.97 -1.52
C VAL A 9 6.31 -3.93 -2.39
N GLU A 10 5.60 -4.88 -1.79
CA GLU A 10 4.82 -5.89 -2.51
C GLU A 10 3.34 -5.50 -2.48
N VAL A 11 2.84 -4.98 -3.58
CA VAL A 11 1.44 -4.57 -3.66
C VAL A 11 0.63 -5.68 -4.30
N LEU A 12 -0.39 -6.16 -3.58
CA LEU A 12 -1.38 -7.06 -4.15
C LEU A 12 -2.37 -6.24 -4.98
N ARG A 13 -2.36 -6.49 -6.28
CA ARG A 13 -3.19 -5.80 -7.27
C ARG A 13 -4.26 -6.75 -7.78
N TYR A 14 -5.39 -6.16 -8.13
CA TYR A 14 -6.49 -6.87 -8.74
C TYR A 14 -7.19 -5.93 -9.72
N ASN A 15 -7.24 -6.31 -11.00
CA ASN A 15 -8.00 -5.61 -12.01
C ASN A 15 -9.13 -6.52 -12.53
N PRO A 16 -10.41 -6.23 -12.24
CA PRO A 16 -11.51 -7.09 -12.66
C PRO A 16 -11.67 -7.21 -14.19
N GLU A 17 -11.10 -6.28 -14.96
CA GLU A 17 -11.19 -6.28 -16.42
C GLU A 17 -10.10 -7.13 -17.10
N SER A 18 -8.96 -7.36 -16.42
CA SER A 18 -7.78 -7.98 -17.02
C SER A 18 -7.25 -9.20 -16.27
N ASP A 19 -7.56 -9.33 -14.97
CA ASP A 19 -7.02 -10.35 -14.10
C ASP A 19 -8.12 -11.26 -13.56
N GLN A 20 -7.95 -12.57 -13.71
CA GLN A 20 -8.83 -13.57 -13.07
C GLN A 20 -8.55 -13.70 -11.56
N GLU A 21 -7.30 -13.45 -11.14
CA GLU A 21 -6.84 -13.61 -9.76
C GLU A 21 -5.96 -12.43 -9.33
N PRO A 22 -5.93 -12.07 -8.03
CA PRO A 22 -5.08 -10.99 -7.56
C PRO A 22 -3.60 -11.36 -7.69
N HIS A 23 -2.80 -10.48 -8.29
CA HIS A 23 -1.37 -10.66 -8.51
C HIS A 23 -0.53 -9.79 -7.58
N LEU A 24 0.60 -10.32 -7.12
CA LEU A 24 1.57 -9.56 -6.33
C LEU A 24 2.55 -8.86 -7.27
N SER A 25 2.75 -7.56 -7.08
CA SER A 25 3.75 -6.77 -7.80
C SER A 25 4.74 -6.15 -6.82
N THR A 26 6.02 -6.39 -7.04
CA THR A 26 7.10 -5.86 -6.21
C THR A 26 7.65 -4.57 -6.82
N TYR A 27 7.76 -3.53 -6.00
CA TYR A 27 8.27 -2.22 -6.38
C TYR A 27 9.43 -1.81 -5.49
N GLN A 28 10.48 -1.27 -6.09
CA GLN A 28 11.62 -0.71 -5.37
C GLN A 28 11.40 0.79 -5.16
N VAL A 29 11.30 1.19 -3.89
CA VAL A 29 11.04 2.58 -3.52
C VAL A 29 12.19 3.09 -2.67
N PRO A 30 12.80 4.24 -3.01
CA PRO A 30 13.76 4.89 -2.12
C PRO A 30 13.03 5.36 -0.86
N TYR A 31 13.59 5.09 0.32
CA TYR A 31 13.01 5.51 1.58
C TYR A 31 14.01 6.31 2.43
N ASP A 32 13.46 7.19 3.25
CA ASP A 32 14.17 7.96 4.26
C ASP A 32 13.54 7.72 5.63
N ASN A 33 14.17 8.20 6.70
CA ASN A 33 13.66 8.06 8.07
C ASN A 33 12.32 8.78 8.32
N GLN A 34 11.89 9.64 7.39
CA GLN A 34 10.63 10.37 7.46
C GLN A 34 9.57 9.81 6.48
N THR A 35 9.93 8.84 5.64
CA THR A 35 9.03 8.30 4.62
C THR A 35 8.02 7.36 5.26
N SER A 36 6.74 7.71 5.18
CA SER A 36 5.65 6.83 5.60
C SER A 36 5.28 5.84 4.49
N LEU A 37 4.54 4.78 4.83
CA LEU A 37 4.02 3.84 3.83
C LEU A 37 3.13 4.53 2.80
N LEU A 38 2.41 5.59 3.21
CA LEU A 38 1.62 6.41 2.31
C LEU A 38 2.48 7.17 1.29
N ASP A 39 3.62 7.70 1.71
CA ASP A 39 4.56 8.38 0.82
C ASP A 39 5.20 7.40 -0.16
N ALA A 40 5.53 6.19 0.30
CA ALA A 40 6.04 5.13 -0.57
C ALA A 40 5.01 4.74 -1.66
N LEU A 41 3.74 4.59 -1.29
CA LEU A 41 2.64 4.34 -2.24
C LEU A 41 2.45 5.51 -3.22
N GLY A 42 2.59 6.75 -2.75
CA GLY A 42 2.59 7.94 -3.60
C GLY A 42 3.72 7.92 -4.61
N TYR A 43 4.94 7.58 -4.17
CA TYR A 43 6.09 7.44 -5.05
C TYR A 43 5.89 6.37 -6.12
N ILE A 44 5.36 5.20 -5.74
CA ILE A 44 5.03 4.14 -6.70
C ILE A 44 4.05 4.68 -7.73
N LYS A 45 2.98 5.35 -7.29
CA LYS A 45 1.98 5.92 -8.20
C LYS A 45 2.58 6.97 -9.15
N ASP A 46 3.41 7.87 -8.64
CA ASP A 46 3.93 8.98 -9.44
C ASP A 46 5.09 8.59 -10.37
N LYS A 47 5.89 7.58 -10.01
CA LYS A 47 7.14 7.24 -10.71
C LYS A 47 7.16 5.89 -11.39
N LEU A 48 6.46 4.90 -10.83
CA LEU A 48 6.57 3.51 -11.28
C LEU A 48 5.28 3.08 -12.00
N GLU A 49 4.13 3.22 -11.35
CA GLU A 49 2.84 2.67 -11.78
C GLU A 49 1.67 3.62 -11.44
N PRO A 50 1.32 4.56 -12.33
CA PRO A 50 0.23 5.52 -12.12
C PRO A 50 -1.16 4.88 -12.06
N SER A 51 -1.29 3.66 -12.58
CA SER A 51 -2.50 2.82 -12.53
C SER A 51 -2.84 2.35 -11.11
N LEU A 52 -1.91 2.47 -10.15
CA LEU A 52 -2.14 2.09 -8.76
C LEU A 52 -3.19 3.00 -8.10
N SER A 53 -4.24 2.37 -7.56
CA SER A 53 -5.33 3.04 -6.85
C SER A 53 -5.30 2.68 -5.38
N TYR A 54 -5.39 3.67 -4.50
CA TYR A 54 -5.48 3.48 -3.05
C TYR A 54 -6.25 4.64 -2.43
N ARG A 55 -6.87 4.41 -1.27
CA ARG A 55 -7.63 5.44 -0.56
C ARG A 55 -6.73 6.18 0.43
N TRP A 56 -6.77 7.50 0.36
CA TRP A 56 -6.11 8.38 1.31
C TRP A 56 -6.84 9.72 1.41
N SER A 57 -6.73 10.37 2.56
CA SER A 57 -7.32 11.71 2.77
C SER A 57 -6.52 12.49 3.81
N CYS A 58 -6.63 12.12 5.09
CA CYS A 58 -6.28 13.02 6.18
C CYS A 58 -4.79 13.07 6.55
N ARG A 59 -4.00 12.08 6.11
CA ARG A 59 -2.56 11.91 6.40
C ARG A 59 -2.14 11.92 7.89
N MET A 60 -3.04 12.16 8.83
CA MET A 60 -2.77 12.22 10.29
C MET A 60 -3.44 11.08 11.08
N ALA A 61 -3.79 9.97 10.43
CA ALA A 61 -4.44 8.81 11.05
C ALA A 61 -5.78 9.06 11.77
N ILE A 62 -6.49 10.15 11.43
CA ILE A 62 -7.77 10.50 12.08
C ILE A 62 -9.01 9.91 11.39
N CYS A 63 -8.99 9.76 10.07
CA CYS A 63 -10.18 9.33 9.32
C CYS A 63 -10.23 7.84 8.98
N GLY A 64 -9.19 7.05 9.30
CA GLY A 64 -9.16 5.62 9.00
C GLY A 64 -9.17 5.23 7.52
N SER A 65 -9.24 6.18 6.58
CA SER A 65 -9.38 5.93 5.14
C SER A 65 -8.19 5.18 4.52
N CYS A 66 -7.02 5.27 5.16
CA CYS A 66 -5.77 4.62 4.72
C CYS A 66 -5.56 3.24 5.36
N GLY A 67 -6.63 2.59 5.84
CA GLY A 67 -6.56 1.24 6.41
C GLY A 67 -6.22 0.21 5.33
N MET A 68 -5.14 -0.53 5.54
CA MET A 68 -4.71 -1.60 4.65
C MET A 68 -4.08 -2.74 5.45
N MET A 69 -4.07 -3.92 4.87
CA MET A 69 -3.33 -5.05 5.44
C MET A 69 -1.86 -4.86 5.11
N VAL A 70 -0.99 -4.95 6.12
CA VAL A 70 0.47 -4.87 5.98
C VAL A 70 1.05 -6.02 6.78
N ASN A 71 1.68 -6.99 6.13
CA ASN A 71 2.18 -8.22 6.78
C ASN A 71 1.09 -8.96 7.57
N ASN A 72 -0.09 -9.15 6.97
CA ASN A 72 -1.25 -9.77 7.64
C ASN A 72 -1.74 -9.06 8.90
N LYS A 73 -1.28 -7.83 9.18
CA LYS A 73 -1.77 -6.99 10.27
C LYS A 73 -2.53 -5.79 9.69
N PRO A 74 -3.76 -5.50 10.15
CA PRO A 74 -4.44 -4.28 9.76
C PRO A 74 -3.66 -3.09 10.32
N LYS A 75 -3.18 -2.22 9.44
CA LYS A 75 -2.43 -1.02 9.80
C LYS A 75 -2.92 0.17 9.00
N LEU A 76 -2.75 1.37 9.57
CA LEU A 76 -2.98 2.62 8.86
C LEU A 76 -1.71 3.01 8.11
N ALA A 77 -1.78 3.16 6.79
CA ALA A 77 -0.61 3.50 5.98
C ALA A 77 0.05 4.82 6.42
N CYS A 78 -0.77 5.80 6.83
CA CYS A 78 -0.29 7.10 7.30
C CYS A 78 0.40 7.07 8.68
N LYS A 79 0.27 5.99 9.46
CA LYS A 79 0.95 5.82 10.76
C LYS A 79 2.05 4.76 10.70
N THR A 80 2.19 4.09 9.55
CA THR A 80 3.13 2.98 9.41
C THR A 80 4.40 3.50 8.76
N PHE A 81 5.49 3.45 9.53
CA PHE A 81 6.84 3.75 9.09
C PHE A 81 7.64 2.44 9.05
N TYR A 82 8.61 2.35 8.15
CA TYR A 82 9.51 1.20 7.99
C TYR A 82 8.79 -0.14 7.82
N VAL A 83 8.59 -0.56 6.57
CA VAL A 83 8.16 -1.92 6.26
C VAL A 83 9.06 -2.46 5.17
N ILE A 84 9.99 -3.33 5.56
CA ILE A 84 11.00 -3.91 4.66
C ILE A 84 10.34 -4.78 3.58
N THR A 85 9.18 -5.36 3.90
CA THR A 85 8.36 -6.19 3.01
C THR A 85 6.91 -5.93 3.36
N ALA A 86 6.21 -5.07 2.61
CA ALA A 86 4.82 -4.76 2.88
C ALA A 86 3.96 -5.48 1.84
N VAL A 87 3.26 -6.56 2.22
CA VAL A 87 2.16 -7.10 1.40
C VAL A 87 0.95 -6.20 1.62
N ILE A 88 0.69 -5.32 0.66
CA ILE A 88 -0.40 -4.34 0.73
C ILE A 88 -1.60 -4.90 -0.03
N CYS A 89 -2.65 -5.26 0.70
CA CYS A 89 -3.94 -5.61 0.10
C CYS A 89 -4.79 -4.34 0.00
N VAL A 90 -4.90 -3.79 -1.22
CA VAL A 90 -5.79 -2.65 -1.48
C VAL A 90 -7.22 -3.19 -1.55
N LEU A 91 -8.00 -2.93 -0.51
CA LEU A 91 -9.44 -3.21 -0.47
C LEU A 91 -10.18 -2.27 -1.44
N ASN A 92 -10.17 -2.58 -2.74
CA ASN A 92 -11.07 -1.95 -3.69
C ASN A 92 -12.46 -2.61 -3.58
N HIS A 93 -13.29 -2.04 -2.69
CA HIS A 93 -14.77 -1.97 -2.66
C HIS A 93 -15.69 -3.17 -3.00
N TRP A 94 -15.22 -4.33 -3.48
CA TRP A 94 -16.10 -5.43 -3.94
C TRP A 94 -15.64 -6.84 -3.56
N GLN A 95 -14.69 -7.00 -2.64
CA GLN A 95 -14.34 -8.32 -2.07
C GLN A 95 -14.55 -8.40 -0.56
N THR A 96 -15.34 -7.49 0.00
CA THR A 96 -15.75 -7.48 1.42
C THR A 96 -17.07 -8.23 1.67
N SER A 97 -17.47 -9.15 0.78
CA SER A 97 -18.59 -10.06 1.07
C SER A 97 -18.14 -11.38 1.71
N ARG A 98 -16.83 -11.65 1.83
CA ARG A 98 -16.30 -12.91 2.41
C ARG A 98 -15.22 -12.77 3.47
N LEU A 99 -14.75 -11.57 3.76
CA LEU A 99 -13.85 -11.36 4.89
C LEU A 99 -14.56 -10.51 5.92
N ASN A 100 -15.06 -11.24 6.91
CA ASN A 100 -15.60 -10.77 8.16
C ASN A 100 -14.49 -9.99 8.90
N VAL A 101 -14.29 -8.72 8.56
CA VAL A 101 -13.39 -7.82 9.28
C VAL A 101 -14.27 -6.80 9.97
N ILE A 102 -14.52 -7.13 11.23
CA ILE A 102 -15.23 -6.36 12.23
C ILE A 102 -14.46 -5.03 12.41
N TRP A 103 -15.21 -3.94 12.49
CA TRP A 103 -14.73 -2.57 12.77
C TRP A 103 -13.83 -2.50 14.00
#